data_AF-A0A3B5KYK6-F1
#
_entry.id   AF-A0A3B5KYK6-F1
#
_cell.length_a   1.000
_cell.length_b   1.000
_cell.length_c   1.000
_cell.angle_alpha   90.00
_cell.angle_beta   90.00
_cell.angle_gamma   90.00
#
_symmetry.space_group_name_H-M   'P 1'
#
loop_
_entity.id
_entity.type
_entity.pdbx_description
1 polymer ?
#
loop_
_entity_poly.entity_id
_entity_poly.type
_entity_poly.pdbx_seq_one_letter_code
_entity_poly.pdbx_strand_id
1 'polypeptide(L)'
;MAQVWVRNNRGMQDSKSLDEISQACGGGGRSGQSEGRRATISSALELEGTVSHEGDLTNFITKNLEQKIKMSSKPSLDCRLSRRPADIPPIDPTVLLDLQRHTQEVAHSVEIMMKSLNGTIQNMTALSVGYIQTYRDSVDSLGESVDMSIKGMYTLMARCEELDRSMQPIHTLAAQIRDIKRTLDALEAICK
;
A
#
# COMPACT_ATOMS: atom_id res chain seq x y z
N MET A 1 -41.15 17.54 19.43
CA MET A 1 -39.83 18.21 19.53
C MET A 1 -38.75 17.16 19.28
N ALA A 2 -38.41 16.91 18.01
CA ALA A 2 -37.39 15.94 17.62
C ALA A 2 -36.13 16.71 17.18
N GLN A 3 -35.03 16.57 17.92
CA GLN A 3 -33.74 17.14 17.55
C GLN A 3 -32.84 16.00 17.06
N VAL A 4 -32.71 15.95 15.74
CA VAL A 4 -31.77 15.12 14.99
C VAL A 4 -30.38 15.75 15.12
N TRP A 5 -29.46 15.07 15.79
CA TRP A 5 -28.04 15.42 15.73
C TRP A 5 -27.41 14.79 14.49
N VAL A 6 -27.39 15.53 13.38
CA VAL A 6 -26.44 15.31 12.29
C VAL A 6 -25.16 16.04 12.67
N ARG A 7 -24.09 15.30 12.99
CA ARG A 7 -22.76 15.88 13.15
C ARG A 7 -21.72 15.14 12.33
N ASN A 8 -21.62 15.62 11.09
CA ASN A 8 -20.40 16.01 10.38
C ASN A 8 -19.23 15.01 10.31
N ASN A 9 -19.10 14.41 9.12
CA ASN A 9 -17.93 13.72 8.59
C ASN A 9 -16.77 14.72 8.39
N ARG A 10 -15.77 14.71 9.28
CA ARG A 10 -14.51 15.47 9.12
C ARG A 10 -13.37 14.47 9.01
N GLY A 11 -12.78 14.43 7.82
CA GLY A 11 -11.73 13.48 7.45
C GLY A 11 -10.47 13.57 8.31
N MET A 12 -9.90 12.39 8.59
CA MET A 12 -8.51 12.20 8.99
C MET A 12 -7.75 11.67 7.76
N GLN A 13 -7.17 12.61 7.01
CA GLN A 13 -6.06 12.33 6.12
C GLN A 13 -4.80 12.39 6.97
N ASP A 14 -4.38 11.25 7.51
CA ASP A 14 -3.04 11.09 8.09
C ASP A 14 -2.15 10.41 7.05
N SER A 15 -1.46 11.22 6.26
CA SER A 15 -0.39 10.80 5.36
C SER A 15 0.81 11.70 5.59
N LYS A 16 1.57 11.39 6.64
CA LYS A 16 2.89 11.96 6.90
C LYS A 16 3.82 10.86 7.37
N SER A 17 5.01 10.84 6.77
CA SER A 17 6.20 10.05 7.11
C SER A 17 6.40 8.72 6.36
N LEU A 18 7.06 8.82 5.19
CA LEU A 18 7.96 7.77 4.67
C LEU A 18 9.28 8.33 4.08
N ASP A 19 9.55 9.64 4.22
CA ASP A 19 10.78 10.28 3.69
C ASP A 19 11.98 10.19 4.64
N GLU A 20 11.80 9.69 5.88
CA GLU A 20 12.83 9.73 6.93
C GLU A 20 13.80 8.54 6.93
N ILE A 21 13.65 7.57 6.01
CA ILE A 21 14.50 6.36 5.95
C ILE A 21 15.68 6.52 4.97
N SER A 22 15.73 7.58 4.16
CA SER A 22 16.79 7.76 3.16
C SER A 22 18.09 8.38 3.72
N GLN A 23 18.08 8.94 4.93
CA GLN A 23 19.19 9.72 5.49
C GLN A 23 20.08 8.93 6.47
N ALA A 24 20.45 7.69 6.11
CA ALA A 24 21.37 6.88 6.93
C ALA A 24 22.67 6.46 6.22
N CYS A 25 22.86 6.80 4.94
CA CYS A 25 24.03 6.35 4.17
C CYS A 25 24.67 7.49 3.34
N GLY A 26 25.64 8.18 3.92
CA GLY A 26 26.54 9.12 3.24
C GLY A 26 26.91 10.26 4.19
N GLY A 27 28.11 10.39 4.75
CA GLY A 27 29.43 10.16 4.18
C GLY A 27 30.14 11.51 4.09
N GLY A 28 30.74 11.98 5.19
CA GLY A 28 31.34 13.32 5.28
C GLY A 28 32.57 13.35 6.18
N GLY A 29 33.72 12.89 5.67
CA GLY A 29 35.02 12.98 6.33
C GLY A 29 35.91 14.03 5.67
N ARG A 30 36.23 15.10 6.42
CA ARG A 30 37.01 16.27 6.03
C ARG A 30 38.47 15.95 5.72
N SER A 31 38.99 16.69 4.74
CA SER A 31 40.38 16.80 4.31
C SER A 31 41.36 17.15 5.43
N GLY A 32 42.47 16.40 5.49
CA GLY A 32 43.71 16.76 6.19
C GLY A 32 44.90 16.54 5.25
N GLN A 33 45.69 17.59 5.08
CA GLN A 33 46.81 17.76 4.16
C GLN A 33 48.07 17.03 4.67
N SER A 34 48.78 16.30 3.81
CA SER A 34 50.23 16.07 3.95
C SER A 34 50.88 15.74 2.60
N GLU A 35 51.90 16.52 2.27
CA GLU A 35 52.77 16.39 1.12
C GLU A 35 53.52 15.06 1.10
N GLY A 36 53.35 14.34 0.00
CA GLY A 36 54.29 13.31 -0.47
C GLY A 36 54.19 13.29 -1.99
N ARG A 37 55.26 13.69 -2.68
CA ARG A 37 55.39 13.67 -4.15
C ARG A 37 55.03 12.29 -4.70
N ARG A 38 53.76 12.11 -5.06
CA ARG A 38 53.27 11.02 -5.90
C ARG A 38 52.90 11.69 -7.21
N ALA A 39 53.53 11.30 -8.32
CA ALA A 39 53.06 11.71 -9.64
C ALA A 39 51.60 11.28 -9.75
N THR A 40 50.69 12.23 -9.58
CA THR A 40 49.25 11.98 -9.67
C THR A 40 48.90 11.79 -11.14
N ILE A 41 47.84 11.03 -11.41
CA ILE A 41 47.38 10.75 -12.79
C ILE A 41 47.21 12.06 -13.58
N SER A 42 46.84 13.15 -12.90
CA SER A 42 46.79 14.52 -13.43
C SER A 42 48.13 15.00 -14.01
N SER A 43 49.27 14.75 -13.37
CA SER A 43 50.58 15.19 -13.89
C SER A 43 51.02 14.40 -15.12
N ALA A 44 50.60 13.15 -15.26
CA ALA A 44 50.86 12.35 -16.46
C ALA A 44 49.97 12.79 -17.64
N LEU A 45 48.71 13.11 -17.36
CA LEU A 45 47.77 13.63 -18.36
C LEU A 45 48.18 15.02 -18.86
N GLU A 46 48.66 15.91 -17.98
CA GLU A 46 49.18 17.24 -18.38
C GLU A 46 50.42 17.15 -19.31
N LEU A 47 51.21 16.07 -19.22
CA LEU A 47 52.29 15.81 -20.17
C LEU A 47 51.75 15.44 -21.57
N GLU A 48 50.67 14.67 -21.62
CA GLU A 48 50.12 14.07 -22.84
C GLU A 48 48.98 14.89 -23.49
N GLY A 49 48.44 15.88 -22.79
CA GLY A 49 47.31 16.69 -23.23
C GLY A 49 47.06 17.92 -22.36
N THR A 50 45.98 18.64 -22.64
CA THR A 50 45.48 19.73 -21.82
C THR A 50 44.34 19.21 -20.96
N VAL A 51 44.45 19.38 -19.64
CA VAL A 51 43.40 19.01 -18.68
C VAL A 51 42.70 20.29 -18.23
N SER A 52 41.37 20.32 -18.27
CA SER A 52 40.54 21.42 -17.75
C SER A 52 39.49 20.85 -16.80
N HIS A 53 39.33 21.47 -15.64
CA HIS A 53 38.35 21.05 -14.64
C HIS A 53 37.20 22.06 -14.60
N GLU A 54 35.96 21.58 -14.76
CA GLU A 54 34.75 22.38 -14.62
C GLU A 54 33.79 21.66 -13.66
N GLY A 55 33.68 22.17 -12.43
CA GLY A 55 32.94 21.49 -11.35
C GLY A 55 33.53 20.10 -11.05
N ASP A 56 32.69 19.07 -11.07
CA ASP A 56 33.09 17.67 -10.89
C ASP A 56 33.56 16.99 -12.19
N LEU A 57 33.52 17.69 -13.34
CA LEU A 57 33.87 17.15 -14.64
C LEU A 57 35.34 17.48 -14.98
N THR A 58 36.07 16.47 -15.46
CA THR A 58 37.45 16.61 -15.96
C THR A 58 37.46 16.45 -17.47
N ASN A 59 37.75 17.53 -18.18
CA ASN A 59 37.92 17.56 -19.63
C ASN A 59 39.39 17.30 -19.97
N PHE A 60 39.67 16.30 -20.79
CA PHE A 60 41.02 15.99 -21.26
C PHE A 60 41.10 16.05 -22.78
N ILE A 61 41.95 16.95 -23.30
CA ILE A 61 42.23 17.11 -24.72
C ILE A 61 43.66 16.62 -24.97
N THR A 62 43.80 15.42 -25.55
CA THR A 62 45.13 14.87 -25.87
C THR A 62 45.79 15.66 -27.00
N LYS A 63 47.12 15.83 -26.95
CA LYS A 63 47.90 16.40 -28.06
C LYS A 63 47.99 15.39 -29.20
N ASN A 64 47.99 15.86 -30.46
CA ASN A 64 48.08 15.01 -31.65
C ASN A 64 46.99 13.92 -31.71
N LEU A 65 45.73 14.28 -31.40
CA LEU A 65 44.57 13.39 -31.50
C LEU A 65 44.49 12.69 -32.87
N GLU A 66 44.75 13.42 -33.95
CA GLU A 66 44.77 12.88 -35.31
C GLU A 66 45.81 11.76 -35.50
N GLN A 67 47.02 11.92 -34.96
CA GLN A 67 48.07 10.89 -35.02
C GLN A 67 47.70 9.67 -34.17
N LYS A 68 47.09 9.87 -32.99
CA LYS A 68 46.61 8.78 -32.12
C LYS A 68 45.46 8.00 -32.78
N ILE A 69 44.52 8.68 -33.44
CA ILE A 69 43.47 8.05 -34.25
C ILE A 69 44.09 7.30 -35.44
N LYS A 70 45.07 7.89 -36.13
CA LYS A 70 45.76 7.25 -37.26
C LYS A 70 46.54 5.99 -36.84
N MET A 71 47.05 5.97 -35.61
CA MET A 71 47.68 4.80 -35.00
C MET A 71 46.65 3.76 -34.55
N SER A 72 45.43 4.17 -34.13
CA SER A 72 44.34 3.24 -33.80
C SER A 72 43.66 2.66 -35.04
N SER A 73 43.70 3.39 -36.17
CA SER A 73 43.13 3.00 -37.46
C SER A 73 44.10 2.24 -38.34
N LYS A 74 45.31 1.89 -37.86
CA LYS A 74 46.03 0.76 -38.45
C LYS A 74 45.09 -0.42 -38.27
N PRO A 75 44.51 -1.00 -39.34
CA PRO A 75 43.88 -2.29 -39.18
C PRO A 75 44.97 -3.15 -38.56
N SER A 76 44.70 -3.72 -37.39
CA SER A 76 45.44 -4.87 -36.94
C SER A 76 45.22 -5.92 -38.03
N LEU A 77 46.05 -5.88 -39.08
CA LEU A 77 46.17 -6.95 -40.06
C LEU A 77 46.76 -8.20 -39.40
N ASP A 78 47.10 -8.10 -38.11
CA ASP A 78 47.34 -9.19 -37.19
C ASP A 78 46.06 -9.75 -36.54
N CYS A 79 44.86 -9.26 -36.86
CA CYS A 79 43.61 -9.95 -36.49
C CYS A 79 43.19 -11.06 -37.45
N ARG A 80 43.85 -11.24 -38.60
CA ARG A 80 43.56 -12.38 -39.49
C ARG A 80 44.73 -13.34 -39.76
N LEU A 81 45.95 -13.02 -39.35
CA LEU A 81 47.10 -13.93 -39.51
C LEU A 81 48.03 -14.03 -38.29
N SER A 82 47.69 -13.36 -37.17
CA SER A 82 48.33 -13.57 -35.85
C SER A 82 47.30 -13.67 -34.73
N ARG A 83 46.21 -14.42 -34.97
CA ARG A 83 45.81 -15.33 -33.90
C ARG A 83 46.95 -16.35 -33.88
N ARG A 84 47.86 -16.30 -32.89
CA ARG A 84 48.30 -17.57 -32.28
C ARG A 84 47.03 -18.41 -32.22
N PRO A 85 46.99 -19.68 -32.69
CA PRO A 85 45.85 -20.53 -32.37
C PRO A 85 45.69 -20.32 -30.89
N ALA A 86 44.57 -19.68 -30.52
CA ALA A 86 44.49 -19.14 -29.18
C ALA A 86 44.84 -20.32 -28.28
N ASP A 87 45.70 -20.13 -27.27
CA ASP A 87 45.93 -21.12 -26.21
C ASP A 87 44.64 -21.31 -25.38
N ILE A 88 43.49 -21.30 -26.06
CA ILE A 88 42.16 -21.61 -25.62
C ILE A 88 42.01 -23.09 -26.05
N PRO A 89 42.14 -24.04 -25.11
CA PRO A 89 41.88 -25.43 -25.39
C PRO A 89 40.50 -25.57 -26.07
N PRO A 90 40.33 -26.55 -26.98
CA PRO A 90 39.06 -26.76 -27.66
C PRO A 90 37.93 -26.84 -26.65
N ILE A 91 36.88 -26.05 -26.87
CA ILE A 91 35.70 -26.01 -26.00
C ILE A 91 35.10 -27.41 -25.97
N ASP A 92 35.01 -27.96 -24.76
CA ASP A 92 34.42 -29.28 -24.56
C ASP A 92 32.91 -29.21 -24.89
N PRO A 93 32.43 -29.94 -25.91
CA PRO A 93 31.03 -29.93 -26.29
C PRO A 93 30.09 -30.44 -25.18
N THR A 94 30.60 -31.26 -24.24
CA THR A 94 29.78 -31.76 -23.13
C THR A 94 29.40 -30.65 -22.15
N VAL A 95 30.29 -29.69 -21.89
CA VAL A 95 30.02 -28.53 -21.04
C VAL A 95 28.94 -27.64 -21.65
N LEU A 96 28.90 -27.51 -22.99
CA LEU A 96 27.88 -26.74 -23.69
C LEU A 96 26.49 -27.39 -23.57
N LEU A 97 26.42 -28.72 -23.69
CA LEU A 97 25.20 -29.50 -23.50
C LEU A 97 24.73 -29.44 -22.04
N ASP A 98 25.65 -29.53 -21.09
CA ASP A 98 25.33 -29.40 -19.67
C ASP A 98 24.81 -27.99 -19.35
N LEU A 99 25.42 -26.94 -19.89
CA LEU A 99 24.94 -25.57 -19.74
C LEU A 99 23.53 -25.39 -20.32
N GLN A 100 23.28 -25.96 -21.50
CA GLN A 100 21.95 -25.95 -22.11
C GLN A 100 20.92 -26.66 -21.22
N ARG A 101 21.25 -27.84 -20.68
CA ARG A 101 20.39 -28.58 -19.76
C ARG A 101 20.08 -27.77 -18.50
N HIS A 102 21.11 -27.23 -17.83
CA HIS A 102 20.92 -26.41 -16.63
C HIS A 102 20.08 -25.17 -16.92
N THR A 103 20.30 -24.52 -18.06
CA THR A 103 19.50 -23.36 -18.48
C THR A 103 18.02 -23.75 -18.68
N GLN A 104 17.74 -24.91 -19.26
CA GLN A 104 16.39 -25.43 -19.43
C GLN A 104 15.73 -25.79 -18.10
N GLU A 105 16.46 -26.41 -17.17
CA GLU A 105 15.96 -26.75 -15.83
C GLU A 105 15.63 -25.50 -15.00
N VAL A 106 16.47 -24.47 -15.09
CA VAL A 106 16.21 -23.16 -14.44
C VAL A 106 14.99 -22.50 -15.06
N ALA A 107 14.89 -22.44 -16.39
CA ALA A 107 13.74 -21.86 -17.08
C ALA A 107 12.43 -22.57 -16.67
N HIS A 108 12.44 -23.89 -16.62
CA HIS A 108 11.29 -24.68 -16.18
C HIS A 108 10.93 -24.43 -14.71
N SER A 109 11.94 -24.36 -13.83
CA SER A 109 11.73 -24.05 -12.41
C SER A 109 11.10 -22.66 -12.21
N VAL A 110 11.55 -21.66 -12.98
CA VAL A 110 10.96 -20.31 -12.98
C VAL A 110 9.52 -20.34 -13.48
N GLU A 111 9.21 -21.11 -14.52
CA GLU A 111 7.84 -21.25 -15.03
C GLU A 111 6.90 -21.84 -13.98
N ILE A 112 7.33 -22.88 -13.26
CA ILE A 112 6.57 -23.48 -12.16
C ILE A 112 6.36 -22.45 -11.04
N MET A 113 7.41 -21.71 -10.66
CA MET A 113 7.33 -20.67 -9.64
C MET A 113 6.34 -19.57 -10.04
N MET A 114 6.37 -19.12 -11.30
CA MET A 114 5.46 -18.11 -11.82
C MET A 114 4.00 -18.59 -11.78
N LYS A 115 3.75 -19.84 -12.18
CA LYS A 115 2.41 -20.45 -12.10
C LYS A 115 1.93 -20.54 -10.66
N SER A 116 2.79 -20.95 -9.73
CA SER A 116 2.47 -21.03 -8.31
C SER A 116 2.14 -19.64 -7.73
N LEU A 117 2.99 -18.64 -8.00
CA LEU A 117 2.80 -17.26 -7.55
C LEU A 117 1.49 -16.67 -8.09
N ASN A 118 1.20 -16.87 -9.38
CA ASN A 118 -0.07 -16.44 -9.97
C ASN A 118 -1.26 -17.12 -9.29
N GLY A 119 -1.18 -18.43 -9.01
CA GLY A 119 -2.21 -19.16 -8.27
C GLY A 119 -2.44 -18.59 -6.86
N THR A 120 -1.38 -18.30 -6.11
CA THR A 120 -1.48 -17.71 -4.77
C THR A 120 -2.09 -16.31 -4.80
N ILE A 121 -1.71 -15.46 -5.77
CA ILE A 121 -2.29 -14.12 -5.93
C ILE A 121 -3.77 -14.19 -6.30
N GLN A 122 -4.15 -15.08 -7.21
CA GLN A 122 -5.56 -15.28 -7.59
C GLN A 122 -6.38 -15.75 -6.38
N ASN A 123 -5.85 -16.67 -5.56
CA ASN A 123 -6.50 -17.09 -4.33
C ASN A 123 -6.66 -15.93 -3.32
N MET A 124 -5.62 -15.13 -3.10
CA MET A 124 -5.72 -13.93 -2.24
C MET A 124 -6.71 -12.89 -2.78
N THR A 125 -6.78 -12.73 -4.10
CA THR A 125 -7.73 -11.82 -4.75
C THR A 125 -9.16 -12.32 -4.57
N ALA A 126 -9.40 -13.62 -4.76
CA ALA A 126 -10.70 -14.25 -4.54
C ALA A 126 -11.16 -14.10 -3.07
N LEU A 127 -10.26 -14.30 -2.11
CA LEU A 127 -10.55 -14.06 -0.69
C LEU A 127 -10.90 -12.60 -0.41
N SER A 128 -10.17 -11.65 -1.00
CA SER A 128 -10.44 -10.21 -0.84
C SER A 128 -11.81 -9.82 -1.37
N VAL A 129 -12.19 -10.36 -2.54
CA VAL A 129 -13.54 -10.20 -3.09
C VAL A 129 -14.59 -10.82 -2.16
N GLY A 130 -14.32 -12.02 -1.63
CA GLY A 130 -15.20 -12.69 -0.67
C GLY A 130 -15.40 -11.90 0.64
N TYR A 131 -14.35 -11.23 1.15
CA TYR A 131 -14.48 -10.35 2.31
C TYR A 131 -15.38 -9.16 2.03
N ILE A 132 -15.21 -8.50 0.88
CA ILE A 132 -16.05 -7.36 0.48
C ILE A 132 -17.51 -7.80 0.33
N GLN A 133 -17.75 -8.97 -0.28
CA GLN A 133 -19.10 -9.53 -0.42
C GLN A 133 -19.73 -9.83 0.94
N THR A 134 -19.01 -10.53 1.83
CA THR A 134 -19.51 -10.84 3.17
C THR A 134 -19.83 -9.56 3.96
N TYR A 135 -18.98 -8.54 3.85
CA TYR A 135 -19.20 -7.25 4.50
C TYR A 135 -20.44 -6.56 3.94
N ARG A 136 -20.60 -6.54 2.62
CA ARG A 136 -21.78 -6.00 1.95
C ARG A 136 -23.05 -6.70 2.42
N ASP A 137 -23.09 -8.03 2.38
CA ASP A 137 -24.26 -8.82 2.79
C ASP A 137 -24.61 -8.57 4.27
N SER A 138 -23.59 -8.46 5.13
CA SER A 138 -23.77 -8.17 6.56
C SER A 138 -24.37 -6.77 6.79
N VAL A 139 -23.89 -5.76 6.06
CA VAL A 139 -24.39 -4.39 6.15
C VAL A 139 -25.80 -4.28 5.56
N ASP A 140 -26.06 -4.92 4.42
CA ASP A 140 -27.38 -4.97 3.79
C ASP A 140 -28.41 -5.64 4.72
N SER A 141 -28.05 -6.79 5.32
CA SER A 141 -28.89 -7.48 6.30
C SER A 141 -29.14 -6.67 7.57
N LEU A 142 -28.11 -5.98 8.09
CA LEU A 142 -28.28 -5.07 9.23
C LEU A 142 -29.22 -3.91 8.87
N GLY A 143 -29.10 -3.36 7.65
CA GLY A 143 -29.97 -2.31 7.14
C GLY A 143 -31.44 -2.74 7.12
N GLU A 144 -31.74 -3.94 6.62
CA GLU A 144 -33.09 -4.50 6.64
C GLU A 144 -33.60 -4.74 8.07
N SER A 145 -32.76 -5.26 8.96
CA SER A 145 -33.12 -5.50 10.36
C SER A 145 -33.48 -4.21 11.11
N VAL A 146 -32.68 -3.16 10.91
CA VAL A 146 -32.92 -1.84 11.51
C VAL A 146 -34.17 -1.20 10.91
N ASP A 147 -34.40 -1.30 9.59
CA ASP A 147 -35.65 -0.82 8.96
C ASP A 147 -36.89 -1.51 9.55
N MET A 148 -36.83 -2.84 9.72
CA MET A 148 -37.90 -3.59 10.37
C MET A 148 -38.10 -3.15 11.83
N SER A 149 -37.01 -2.86 12.56
CA SER A 149 -37.09 -2.34 13.93
C SER A 149 -37.77 -0.98 13.99
N ILE A 150 -37.43 -0.07 13.08
CA ILE A 150 -38.06 1.27 12.98
C ILE A 150 -39.55 1.14 12.69
N LYS A 151 -39.92 0.30 11.70
CA LYS A 151 -41.33 0.02 11.37
C LYS A 151 -42.08 -0.60 12.55
N GLY A 152 -41.44 -1.52 13.27
CA GLY A 152 -41.95 -2.11 14.50
C GLY A 152 -42.19 -1.07 15.58
N MET A 153 -41.26 -0.12 15.77
CA MET A 153 -41.40 0.98 16.72
C MET A 153 -42.58 1.90 16.38
N TYR A 154 -42.75 2.29 15.11
CA TYR A 154 -43.91 3.09 14.69
C TYR A 154 -45.23 2.34 14.90
N THR A 155 -45.25 1.04 14.62
CA THR A 155 -46.42 0.20 14.89
C THR A 155 -46.74 0.16 16.37
N LEU A 156 -45.74 -0.06 17.23
CA LEU A 156 -45.89 -0.08 18.68
C LEU A 156 -46.42 1.26 19.20
N MET A 157 -45.88 2.37 18.72
CA MET A 157 -46.33 3.71 19.08
C MET A 157 -47.82 3.90 18.78
N ALA A 158 -48.28 3.50 17.58
CA ALA A 158 -49.70 3.57 17.22
C ALA A 158 -50.57 2.71 18.14
N ARG A 159 -50.10 1.53 18.54
CA ARG A 159 -50.82 0.65 19.48
C ARG A 159 -50.86 1.21 20.90
N CYS A 160 -49.81 1.89 21.35
CA CYS A 160 -49.83 2.59 22.63
C CYS A 160 -50.86 3.71 22.66
N GLU A 161 -50.97 4.50 21.58
CA GLU A 161 -52.00 5.56 21.48
C GLU A 161 -53.42 4.99 21.42
N GLU A 162 -53.61 3.87 20.72
CA GLU A 162 -54.89 3.17 20.67
C GLU A 162 -55.29 2.62 22.05
N LEU A 163 -54.34 2.00 22.75
CA LEU A 163 -54.53 1.51 24.11
C LEU A 163 -54.90 2.66 25.07
N ASP A 164 -54.17 3.77 25.03
CA ASP A 164 -54.45 4.94 25.87
C ASP A 164 -55.87 5.50 25.65
N ARG A 165 -56.31 5.59 24.38
CA ARG A 165 -57.69 5.96 24.06
C ARG A 165 -58.71 4.97 24.61
N SER A 166 -58.46 3.67 24.49
CA SER A 166 -59.35 2.63 25.04
C SER A 166 -59.41 2.61 26.57
N MET A 167 -58.40 3.14 27.26
CA MET A 167 -58.33 3.21 28.72
C MET A 167 -59.12 4.39 29.31
N GLN A 168 -59.49 5.40 28.51
CA GLN A 168 -60.23 6.58 29.00
C GLN A 168 -61.49 6.26 29.82
N PRO A 169 -62.36 5.30 29.44
CA PRO A 169 -63.54 4.95 30.23
C PRO A 169 -63.22 4.37 31.62
N ILE A 170 -62.06 3.71 31.77
CA ILE A 170 -61.64 3.12 33.05
C ILE A 170 -61.33 4.23 34.06
N HIS A 171 -60.72 5.34 33.62
CA HIS A 171 -60.49 6.51 34.48
C HIS A 171 -61.81 7.13 34.95
N THR A 172 -62.81 7.22 34.06
CA THR A 172 -64.16 7.70 34.40
C THR A 172 -64.84 6.78 35.40
N LEU A 173 -64.81 5.47 35.18
CA LEU A 173 -65.38 4.49 36.11
C LEU A 173 -64.72 4.58 37.49
N ALA A 174 -63.39 4.73 37.53
CA ALA A 174 -62.67 4.91 38.79
C ALA A 174 -63.11 6.19 39.54
N ALA A 175 -63.46 7.26 38.84
CA ALA A 175 -64.02 8.46 39.45
C ALA A 175 -65.42 8.20 40.03
N GLN A 176 -66.30 7.56 39.27
CA GLN A 176 -67.64 7.20 39.73
C GLN A 176 -67.61 6.32 40.99
N ILE A 177 -66.72 5.32 41.03
CA ILE A 177 -66.54 4.46 42.22
C ILE A 177 -66.11 5.30 43.43
N ARG A 178 -65.18 6.25 43.26
CA ARG A 178 -64.75 7.14 44.34
C ARG A 178 -65.89 8.03 44.84
N ASP A 179 -66.76 8.50 43.95
CA ASP A 179 -67.91 9.31 44.34
C ASP A 179 -68.96 8.49 45.09
N ILE A 180 -69.26 7.27 44.64
CA ILE A 180 -70.13 6.34 45.36
C ILE A 180 -69.59 6.06 46.75
N LYS A 181 -68.27 5.86 46.88
CA LYS A 181 -67.65 5.68 48.19
C LYS A 181 -67.86 6.90 49.10
N ARG A 182 -67.63 8.11 48.59
CA ARG A 182 -67.82 9.35 49.37
C ARG A 182 -69.26 9.53 49.83
N THR A 183 -70.24 9.24 48.97
CA THR A 183 -71.65 9.34 49.35
C THR A 183 -72.00 8.29 50.40
N LEU A 184 -71.47 7.08 50.28
CA LEU A 184 -71.64 6.02 51.27
C LEU A 184 -71.05 6.43 52.63
N ASP A 185 -69.83 6.98 52.65
CA ASP A 185 -69.16 7.46 53.87
C ASP A 185 -69.97 8.58 54.55
N ALA A 186 -70.55 9.51 53.76
CA ALA A 186 -71.40 10.57 54.29
C ALA A 186 -72.71 10.04 54.89
N LEU A 187 -73.34 9.05 54.26
CA LEU A 187 -74.52 8.38 54.80
C LEU A 187 -74.19 7.63 56.09
N GLU A 188 -73.05 6.95 56.15
CA GLU A 188 -72.60 6.27 57.36
C GLU A 188 -72.41 7.26 58.53
N ALA A 189 -71.87 8.45 58.26
CA ALA A 189 -71.68 9.49 59.26
C ALA A 189 -73.00 10.09 59.80
N ILE A 190 -74.09 10.07 59.03
CA ILE A 190 -75.42 10.52 59.47
C ILE A 190 -76.12 9.44 60.30
N CYS A 191 -75.84 8.16 60.02
CA CYS A 191 -76.44 7.02 60.70
C CYS A 191 -75.69 6.59 61.99
N LYS A 192 -74.53 7.19 62.28
CA LYS A 192 -73.78 7.06 63.53
C LYS A 192 -74.19 8.13 64.53
#